data_AF-A0A6J4JRR7-F1
#
_entry.id   AF-A0A6J4JRR7-F1
#
_cell.length_a   1.000
_cell.length_b   1.000
_cell.length_c   1.000
_cell.angle_alpha   90.00
_cell.angle_beta   90.00
_cell.angle_gamma   90.00
#
_symmetry.space_group_name_H-M   'P 1'
#
loop_
_entity.id
_entity.type
_entity.pdbx_description
1 polymer ?
#
loop_
_entity_poly.entity_id
_entity_poly.type
_entity_poly.pdbx_seq_one_letter_code
_entity_poly.pdbx_strand_id
1 'polypeptide(L)'
;MKAAAQSPAGTPATRRSLLLAAVCCLIGLLGLALLGPAVAVLTTYRATGSRPASSGPAGVAITERLVLVVLSGVGNVVLEEGGDPWRFVQLRRLAGEGAYGTVRAIQPSGDAPTWAALLSGADPAATGIVDVEEADPPAVPTLFDHGRSVGVRSLVIASRAAWQPRSRLAVPDETLLVPSSAAVAEMAAGSLSTPGKSLAVVLLDAGRVSGIRAVERWARLDGQIASIAAALDPARDTLIVTSDHGLLPDGSSGGGEAALVNLPLVMWGRGIVPGRQSLRDQLDVAPTIALLLGLPYGAGGGRPMFDALRLDAASNARERVRLLEARMAASAPSGEQAAEALVSARRALDQQDWPAAIRAAEQGLVELSRASRPAAVWTSEWLWGAAVPLALVILALLLARLPRKRRLLVPLAGLEAYLLAWALIYFGLAAKPLSLSAVYGEWSANLLNIAVWSAVALAAMAIGMGLYRAKAGTWAAAERTGWSTVFILVSLAVFAVLSLLVAGPSGERLPGLGAWTAVLLALAQVTGTGLAAPVAMALAAMIAEIVGRGR
;
A
#
# COMPACT_ATOMS: atom_id res chain seq x y z
N MET A 1 -25.19 8.47 -74.38
CA MET A 1 -24.76 9.28 -73.22
C MET A 1 -24.91 8.48 -71.94
N LYS A 2 -23.83 7.88 -71.42
CA LYS A 2 -23.79 7.26 -70.09
C LYS A 2 -23.07 8.24 -69.16
N ALA A 3 -23.81 8.79 -68.20
CA ALA A 3 -23.27 9.69 -67.19
C ALA A 3 -22.24 8.96 -66.32
N ALA A 4 -21.01 9.45 -66.31
CA ALA A 4 -19.97 9.03 -65.39
C ALA A 4 -20.34 9.53 -63.99
N ALA A 5 -20.75 8.61 -63.12
CA ALA A 5 -20.90 8.89 -61.70
C ALA A 5 -19.52 9.20 -61.11
N GLN A 6 -19.28 10.48 -60.80
CA GLN A 6 -18.12 10.91 -60.02
C GLN A 6 -18.22 10.27 -58.64
N SER A 7 -17.30 9.34 -58.34
CA SER A 7 -17.09 8.85 -56.99
C SER A 7 -16.69 10.01 -56.08
N PRO A 8 -17.25 10.15 -54.87
CA PRO A 8 -16.90 11.24 -53.96
C PRO A 8 -15.41 11.21 -53.65
N ALA A 9 -14.72 12.33 -53.89
CA ALA A 9 -13.30 12.50 -53.62
C ALA A 9 -13.03 12.22 -52.14
N GLY A 10 -12.42 11.06 -51.84
CA GLY A 10 -12.03 10.70 -50.49
C GLY A 10 -11.06 11.73 -49.92
N THR A 11 -11.21 12.07 -48.63
CA THR A 11 -10.27 12.94 -47.92
C THR A 11 -8.82 12.47 -48.10
N PRO A 12 -7.87 13.37 -48.45
CA PRO A 12 -6.48 12.99 -48.68
C PRO A 12 -5.83 12.43 -47.40
N ALA A 13 -4.94 11.44 -47.57
CA ALA A 13 -4.30 10.72 -46.46
C ALA A 13 -3.55 11.64 -45.47
N THR A 14 -3.07 12.78 -45.96
CA THR A 14 -2.47 13.86 -45.15
C THR A 14 -3.45 14.45 -44.14
N ARG A 15 -4.65 14.85 -44.58
CA ARG A 15 -5.70 15.41 -43.70
C ARG A 15 -6.15 14.40 -42.65
N ARG A 16 -6.27 13.11 -43.03
CA ARG A 16 -6.63 12.05 -42.08
C ARG A 16 -5.55 11.84 -41.02
N SER A 17 -4.28 11.86 -41.42
CA SER A 17 -3.16 11.71 -40.50
C SER A 17 -3.10 12.88 -39.51
N LEU A 18 -3.30 14.11 -39.97
CA LEU A 18 -3.35 15.29 -39.08
C LEU A 18 -4.53 15.21 -38.10
N LEU A 19 -5.70 14.79 -38.56
CA LEU A 19 -6.87 14.60 -37.70
C LEU A 19 -6.61 13.52 -36.63
N LEU A 20 -6.05 12.38 -37.02
CA LEU A 20 -5.69 11.31 -36.09
C LEU A 20 -4.67 11.78 -35.04
N ALA A 21 -3.66 12.53 -35.46
CA ALA A 21 -2.67 13.11 -34.56
C ALA A 21 -3.31 14.07 -33.55
N ALA A 22 -4.21 14.96 -34.01
CA ALA A 22 -4.94 15.87 -33.14
C ALA A 22 -5.84 15.13 -32.14
N VAL A 23 -6.56 14.09 -32.58
CA VAL A 23 -7.39 13.26 -31.72
C VAL A 23 -6.55 12.53 -30.66
N CYS A 24 -5.43 11.92 -31.04
CA CYS A 24 -4.54 11.24 -30.09
C CYS A 24 -3.96 12.22 -29.07
N CYS A 25 -3.52 13.40 -29.51
CA CYS A 25 -2.99 14.44 -28.65
C CYS A 25 -4.05 14.94 -27.66
N LEU A 26 -5.29 15.16 -28.11
CA LEU A 26 -6.41 15.55 -27.23
C LEU A 26 -6.71 14.49 -26.16
N ILE A 27 -6.70 13.20 -26.53
CA ILE A 27 -6.86 12.10 -25.57
C ILE A 27 -5.69 12.07 -24.57
N GLY A 28 -4.46 12.32 -25.02
CA GLY A 28 -3.28 12.42 -24.15
C GLY A 28 -3.38 13.59 -23.16
N LEU A 29 -3.83 14.77 -23.62
CA LEU A 29 -4.09 15.93 -22.76
C LEU A 29 -5.20 15.66 -21.74
N LEU A 30 -6.25 14.94 -22.14
CA LEU A 30 -7.29 14.51 -21.21
C LEU A 30 -6.73 13.55 -20.14
N GLY A 31 -5.88 12.60 -20.54
CA GLY A 31 -5.15 11.72 -19.61
C GLY A 31 -4.34 12.52 -18.59
N LEU A 32 -3.59 13.53 -19.06
CA LEU A 32 -2.80 14.42 -18.20
C LEU A 32 -3.67 15.20 -17.22
N ALA A 33 -4.79 15.74 -17.70
CA ALA A 33 -5.74 16.49 -16.87
C ALA A 33 -6.39 15.61 -15.78
N LEU A 34 -6.54 14.30 -16.02
CA LEU A 34 -7.12 13.35 -15.07
C LEU A 34 -6.10 12.79 -14.06
N LEU A 35 -4.80 12.83 -14.35
CA LEU A 35 -3.76 12.28 -13.46
C LEU A 35 -3.74 12.99 -12.09
N GLY A 36 -3.77 14.33 -12.08
CA GLY A 36 -3.76 15.10 -10.82
C GLY A 36 -4.93 14.73 -9.89
N PRO A 37 -6.19 14.82 -10.35
CA PRO A 37 -7.35 14.36 -9.59
C PRO A 37 -7.28 12.89 -9.16
N ALA A 38 -6.76 12.00 -10.01
CA ALA A 38 -6.63 10.58 -9.68
C ALA A 38 -5.60 10.32 -8.56
N VAL A 39 -4.50 11.07 -8.52
CA VAL A 39 -3.54 11.04 -7.40
C VAL A 39 -4.15 11.64 -6.15
N ALA A 40 -4.87 12.77 -6.28
CA ALA A 40 -5.50 13.46 -5.16
C ALA A 40 -6.48 12.56 -4.40
N VAL A 41 -7.19 11.64 -5.06
CA VAL A 41 -8.05 10.65 -4.39
C VAL A 41 -7.33 9.88 -3.28
N LEU A 42 -6.04 9.58 -3.44
CA LEU A 42 -5.26 8.90 -2.42
C LEU A 42 -4.61 9.87 -1.44
N THR A 43 -4.00 10.95 -1.94
CA THR A 43 -3.19 11.84 -1.11
C THR A 43 -4.02 12.78 -0.23
N THR A 44 -5.25 13.11 -0.65
CA THR A 44 -6.17 13.98 0.11
C THR A 44 -7.29 13.20 0.79
N TYR A 45 -7.24 11.87 0.78
CA TYR A 45 -8.23 11.04 1.49
C TYR A 45 -8.29 11.43 2.96
N ARG A 46 -9.51 11.55 3.48
CA ARG A 46 -9.80 11.77 4.90
C ARG A 46 -10.86 10.77 5.34
N ALA A 47 -10.64 10.13 6.49
CA ALA A 47 -11.62 9.24 7.08
C ALA A 47 -12.86 10.06 7.52
N THR A 48 -14.06 9.54 7.25
CA THR A 48 -15.32 10.23 7.54
C THR A 48 -15.82 10.10 8.98
N GLY A 49 -14.98 9.58 9.89
CA GLY A 49 -15.29 9.43 11.30
C GLY A 49 -14.48 10.38 12.19
N SER A 50 -15.18 11.24 12.92
CA SER A 50 -14.62 12.09 13.97
C SER A 50 -14.35 11.29 15.24
N ARG A 51 -13.10 11.28 15.69
CA ARG A 51 -12.61 10.84 17.02
C ARG A 51 -13.61 11.09 18.16
N PRO A 52 -14.27 10.08 18.77
CA PRO A 52 -14.62 10.16 20.18
C PRO A 52 -13.41 9.71 21.00
N ALA A 53 -13.18 10.39 22.10
CA ALA A 53 -12.11 10.11 23.04
C ALA A 53 -12.14 8.66 23.56
N SER A 54 -10.93 8.14 23.76
CA SER A 54 -10.57 7.08 24.70
C SER A 54 -11.52 7.02 25.91
N SER A 55 -12.49 6.11 25.87
CA SER A 55 -13.40 5.87 27.00
C SER A 55 -13.76 4.40 27.15
N GLY A 56 -12.93 3.51 26.59
CA GLY A 56 -12.92 2.11 26.99
C GLY A 56 -12.30 1.97 28.39
N PRO A 57 -12.79 1.06 29.24
CA PRO A 57 -12.19 0.82 30.53
C PRO A 57 -10.73 0.35 30.38
N ALA A 58 -9.86 0.85 31.27
CA ALA A 58 -8.49 0.37 31.39
C ALA A 58 -8.48 -1.09 31.84
N GLY A 59 -7.46 -1.83 31.41
CA GLY A 59 -7.20 -3.21 31.83
C GLY A 59 -6.22 -3.27 33.00
N VAL A 60 -5.83 -4.49 33.38
CA VAL A 60 -4.75 -4.71 34.35
C VAL A 60 -3.43 -4.87 33.59
N ALA A 61 -2.44 -4.03 33.91
CA ALA A 61 -1.12 -4.13 33.29
C ALA A 61 -0.43 -5.44 33.68
N ILE A 62 0.20 -6.08 32.68
CA ILE A 62 1.01 -7.30 32.83
C ILE A 62 2.48 -6.95 32.97
N THR A 63 2.91 -5.89 32.28
CA THR A 63 4.29 -5.38 32.24
C THR A 63 4.34 -3.98 32.81
N GLU A 64 5.43 -3.63 33.49
CA GLU A 64 5.61 -2.29 34.06
C GLU A 64 6.08 -1.28 33.00
N ARG A 65 6.90 -1.77 32.07
CA ARG A 65 7.38 -1.04 30.90
C ARG A 65 7.26 -1.89 29.66
N LEU A 66 6.93 -1.24 28.55
CA LEU A 66 6.97 -1.81 27.22
C LEU A 66 7.83 -0.94 26.31
N VAL A 67 8.79 -1.57 25.63
CA VAL A 67 9.60 -0.94 24.59
C VAL A 67 9.24 -1.53 23.24
N LEU A 68 8.76 -0.70 22.33
CA LEU A 68 8.54 -1.02 20.93
C LEU A 68 9.73 -0.51 20.11
N VAL A 69 10.54 -1.43 19.59
CA VAL A 69 11.60 -1.11 18.62
C VAL A 69 11.03 -1.29 17.22
N VAL A 70 11.02 -0.19 16.44
CA VAL A 70 10.59 -0.18 15.04
C VAL A 70 11.82 -0.08 14.15
N LEU A 71 12.06 -1.12 13.36
CA LEU A 71 13.12 -1.19 12.35
C LEU A 71 12.60 -0.59 11.04
N SER A 72 13.00 0.62 10.68
CA SER A 72 12.45 1.26 9.48
C SER A 72 13.02 0.64 8.20
N GLY A 73 12.16 0.13 7.32
CA GLY A 73 12.58 -0.42 6.02
C GLY A 73 13.16 -1.85 6.07
N VAL A 74 12.80 -2.67 7.06
CA VAL A 74 13.32 -4.04 7.23
C VAL A 74 12.22 -5.08 7.06
N GLY A 75 12.18 -5.72 5.89
CA GLY A 75 11.34 -6.90 5.64
C GLY A 75 12.03 -8.21 6.03
N ASN A 76 11.25 -9.28 6.19
CA ASN A 76 11.74 -10.64 6.48
C ASN A 76 12.76 -11.13 5.45
N VAL A 77 12.64 -10.69 4.20
CA VAL A 77 13.60 -11.04 3.14
C VAL A 77 15.05 -10.70 3.56
N VAL A 78 15.26 -9.61 4.32
CA VAL A 78 16.58 -9.20 4.81
C VAL A 78 17.10 -10.12 5.91
N LEU A 79 16.19 -10.65 6.74
CA LEU A 79 16.51 -11.59 7.82
C LEU A 79 16.75 -13.02 7.32
N GLU A 80 16.09 -13.39 6.22
CA GLU A 80 16.12 -14.73 5.62
C GLU A 80 17.13 -14.84 4.49
N GLU A 81 17.68 -13.73 3.99
CA GLU A 81 18.69 -13.72 2.94
C GLU A 81 19.88 -14.62 3.35
N GLY A 82 20.12 -15.66 2.55
CA GLY A 82 21.16 -16.64 2.81
C GLY A 82 22.57 -16.04 2.74
N GLY A 83 23.52 -16.71 3.39
CA GLY A 83 24.95 -16.42 3.27
C GLY A 83 25.63 -15.80 4.50
N ASP A 84 24.88 -15.51 5.57
CA ASP A 84 25.49 -15.08 6.84
C ASP A 84 24.72 -15.63 8.06
N PRO A 85 25.20 -16.72 8.70
CA PRO A 85 24.57 -17.29 9.89
C PRO A 85 24.71 -16.38 11.12
N TRP A 86 25.58 -15.36 11.08
CA TRP A 86 25.81 -14.40 12.15
C TRP A 86 24.98 -13.12 11.99
N ARG A 87 24.10 -13.07 10.97
CA ARG A 87 23.20 -11.94 10.78
C ARG A 87 22.05 -11.99 11.79
N PHE A 88 21.83 -10.87 12.48
CA PHE A 88 20.76 -10.70 13.47
C PHE A 88 20.82 -11.74 14.62
N VAL A 89 22.02 -12.05 15.11
CA VAL A 89 22.23 -13.06 16.17
C VAL A 89 21.48 -12.69 17.45
N GLN A 90 21.50 -11.41 17.82
CA GLN A 90 20.85 -10.95 19.06
C GLN A 90 19.34 -10.97 18.91
N LEU A 91 18.81 -10.53 17.76
CA LEU A 91 17.38 -10.67 17.45
C LEU A 91 16.94 -12.14 17.42
N ARG A 92 17.74 -13.05 16.85
CA ARG A 92 17.47 -14.50 16.83
C ARG A 92 17.52 -15.12 18.23
N ARG A 93 18.43 -14.66 19.09
CA ARG A 93 18.48 -15.07 20.50
C ARG A 93 17.19 -14.66 21.21
N LEU A 94 16.77 -13.40 21.09
CA LEU A 94 15.51 -12.90 21.67
C LEU A 94 14.30 -13.69 21.14
N ALA A 95 14.31 -14.04 19.84
CA ALA A 95 13.28 -14.89 19.23
C ALA A 95 13.25 -16.30 19.83
N GLY A 96 14.41 -16.89 20.15
CA GLY A 96 14.51 -18.21 20.78
C GLY A 96 14.07 -18.23 22.25
N GLU A 97 14.26 -17.12 22.97
CA GLU A 97 13.82 -16.94 24.36
C GLU A 97 12.36 -16.43 24.47
N GLY A 98 11.79 -15.92 23.38
CA GLY A 98 10.50 -15.24 23.35
C GLY A 98 9.57 -15.74 22.24
N ALA A 99 8.61 -14.91 21.84
CA ALA A 99 7.71 -15.19 20.73
C ALA A 99 8.26 -14.57 19.45
N TYR A 100 8.14 -15.26 18.32
CA TYR A 100 8.59 -14.74 17.04
C TYR A 100 7.68 -15.13 15.88
N GLY A 101 7.62 -14.31 14.84
CA GLY A 101 6.79 -14.62 13.68
C GLY A 101 6.86 -13.56 12.59
N THR A 102 5.85 -13.57 11.74
CA THR A 102 5.69 -12.60 10.65
C THR A 102 4.45 -11.76 10.90
N VAL A 103 4.61 -10.45 10.76
CA VAL A 103 3.52 -9.48 10.73
C VAL A 103 3.35 -9.00 9.29
N ARG A 104 2.11 -8.88 8.83
CA ARG A 104 1.79 -8.33 7.52
C ARG A 104 1.52 -6.84 7.61
N ALA A 105 2.34 -6.01 6.96
CA ALA A 105 2.12 -4.57 6.86
C ALA A 105 0.78 -4.25 6.21
N ILE A 106 0.15 -3.15 6.63
CA ILE A 106 -1.01 -2.62 5.92
C ILE A 106 -0.61 -2.06 4.55
N GLN A 107 -1.60 -1.82 3.69
CA GLN A 107 -1.40 -1.09 2.45
C GLN A 107 -2.11 0.27 2.49
N PRO A 108 -1.49 1.37 2.01
CA PRO A 108 -0.15 1.41 1.42
C PRO A 108 0.96 1.12 2.44
N SER A 109 1.99 0.37 2.04
CA SER A 109 3.12 0.00 2.91
C SER A 109 4.19 1.11 2.99
N GLY A 110 3.74 2.35 3.14
CA GLY A 110 4.58 3.53 3.28
C GLY A 110 4.75 3.96 4.74
N ASP A 111 5.69 4.87 4.99
CA ASP A 111 6.02 5.38 6.33
C ASP A 111 4.79 5.84 7.12
N ALA A 112 4.05 6.84 6.63
CA ALA A 112 2.93 7.42 7.37
C ALA A 112 1.78 6.44 7.66
N PRO A 113 1.22 5.72 6.66
CA PRO A 113 0.12 4.79 6.91
C PRO A 113 0.52 3.66 7.87
N THR A 114 1.74 3.11 7.75
CA THR A 114 2.19 2.00 8.61
C THR A 114 2.46 2.45 10.04
N TRP A 115 2.98 3.66 10.25
CA TRP A 115 3.13 4.23 11.59
C TRP A 115 1.78 4.53 12.25
N ALA A 116 0.82 5.09 11.49
CA ALA A 116 -0.54 5.29 11.99
C ALA A 116 -1.16 3.95 12.41
N ALA A 117 -0.99 2.90 11.61
CA ALA A 117 -1.46 1.55 11.91
C ALA A 117 -0.77 0.92 13.14
N LEU A 118 0.56 0.98 13.22
CA LEU A 118 1.34 0.44 14.35
C LEU A 118 0.93 1.08 15.69
N LEU A 119 0.60 2.37 15.68
CA LEU A 119 0.28 3.12 16.90
C LEU A 119 -1.21 3.16 17.23
N SER A 120 -2.11 2.86 16.31
CA SER A 120 -3.57 2.89 16.56
C SER A 120 -4.24 1.53 16.45
N GLY A 121 -3.61 0.57 15.78
CA GLY A 121 -4.22 -0.71 15.41
C GLY A 121 -5.33 -0.56 14.36
N ALA A 122 -5.40 0.57 13.66
CA ALA A 122 -6.41 0.88 12.65
C ALA A 122 -5.83 0.96 11.23
N ASP A 123 -6.62 0.58 10.22
CA ASP A 123 -6.20 0.64 8.82
C ASP A 123 -6.24 2.08 8.24
N PRO A 124 -5.68 2.31 7.04
CA PRO A 124 -5.72 3.62 6.37
C PRO A 124 -7.12 4.20 6.15
N ALA A 125 -8.15 3.36 5.97
CA ALA A 125 -9.52 3.85 5.81
C ALA A 125 -10.08 4.43 7.12
N ALA A 126 -9.71 3.85 8.26
CA ALA A 126 -10.10 4.33 9.58
C ALA A 126 -9.21 5.48 10.07
N THR A 127 -7.90 5.43 9.82
CA THR A 127 -6.96 6.48 10.25
C THR A 127 -7.05 7.73 9.38
N GLY A 128 -7.43 7.59 8.10
CA GLY A 128 -7.37 8.66 7.12
C GLY A 128 -5.95 8.97 6.63
N ILE A 129 -4.96 8.12 6.97
CA ILE A 129 -3.56 8.33 6.62
C ILE A 129 -3.18 7.35 5.51
N VAL A 130 -2.88 7.90 4.32
CA VAL A 130 -2.51 7.12 3.12
C VAL A 130 -1.11 7.51 2.64
N ASP A 131 -0.70 8.77 2.86
CA ASP A 131 0.61 9.32 2.47
C ASP A 131 1.07 10.46 3.40
N VAL A 132 2.35 10.85 3.27
CA VAL A 132 3.09 11.76 4.15
C VAL A 132 2.81 13.25 3.86
N GLU A 133 2.60 13.64 2.59
CA GLU A 133 2.67 15.05 2.15
C GLU A 133 1.67 16.00 2.84
N GLU A 134 0.52 15.50 3.33
CA GLU A 134 -0.53 16.32 3.96
C GLU A 134 -1.16 15.67 5.21
N ALA A 135 -0.41 14.82 5.91
CA ALA A 135 -0.96 14.08 7.05
C ALA A 135 -1.32 15.00 8.23
N ASP A 136 -2.63 15.17 8.44
CA ASP A 136 -3.19 15.54 9.74
C ASP A 136 -2.94 14.39 10.74
N PRO A 137 -3.09 14.62 12.06
CA PRO A 137 -3.13 13.53 13.02
C PRO A 137 -4.18 12.49 12.61
N PRO A 138 -3.95 11.18 12.86
CA PRO A 138 -4.91 10.14 12.57
C PRO A 138 -6.29 10.46 13.15
N ALA A 139 -7.34 10.11 12.41
CA ALA A 139 -8.72 10.29 12.84
C ALA A 139 -9.09 9.46 14.09
N VAL A 140 -8.28 8.42 14.38
CA VAL A 140 -8.40 7.55 15.56
C VAL A 140 -7.32 7.86 16.60
N PRO A 141 -7.59 7.63 17.90
CA PRO A 141 -6.57 7.72 18.93
C PRO A 141 -5.43 6.71 18.74
N THR A 142 -4.24 7.09 19.20
CA THR A 142 -3.05 6.25 19.24
C THR A 142 -2.81 5.69 20.65
N LEU A 143 -1.86 4.76 20.78
CA LEU A 143 -1.38 4.25 22.07
C LEU A 143 -0.93 5.37 23.01
N PHE A 144 -0.39 6.48 22.49
CA PHE A 144 0.02 7.61 23.33
C PHE A 144 -1.20 8.34 23.92
N ASP A 145 -2.27 8.49 23.14
CA ASP A 145 -3.51 9.08 23.64
C ASP A 145 -4.16 8.18 24.71
N HIS A 146 -4.20 6.87 24.46
CA HIS A 146 -4.68 5.88 25.41
C HIS A 146 -3.83 5.84 26.69
N GLY A 147 -2.51 5.91 26.56
CA GLY A 147 -1.58 5.99 27.68
C GLY A 147 -1.84 7.22 28.55
N ARG A 148 -1.93 8.39 27.93
CA ARG A 148 -2.22 9.65 28.62
C ARG A 148 -3.55 9.62 29.38
N SER A 149 -4.58 8.99 28.82
CA SER A 149 -5.90 8.89 29.49
C SER A 149 -5.88 8.09 30.80
N VAL A 150 -4.86 7.26 31.03
CA VAL A 150 -4.72 6.43 32.24
C VAL A 150 -3.40 6.68 32.99
N GLY A 151 -2.70 7.77 32.67
CA GLY A 151 -1.46 8.18 33.35
C GLY A 151 -0.21 7.38 32.96
N VAL A 152 -0.26 6.56 31.91
CA VAL A 152 0.92 5.89 31.34
C VAL A 152 1.69 6.88 30.48
N ARG A 153 2.92 7.22 30.92
CA ARG A 153 3.79 8.16 30.19
C ARG A 153 4.50 7.50 29.01
N SER A 154 4.48 8.21 27.89
CA SER A 154 5.03 7.78 26.61
C SER A 154 6.32 8.53 26.23
N LEU A 155 7.27 7.82 25.63
CA LEU A 155 8.54 8.35 25.13
C LEU A 155 8.80 7.87 23.71
N VAL A 156 9.26 8.76 22.83
CA VAL A 156 9.84 8.40 21.53
C VAL A 156 11.33 8.71 21.50
N ILE A 157 12.13 7.79 20.95
CA ILE A 157 13.59 7.95 20.78
C ILE A 157 13.95 7.64 19.34
N ALA A 158 14.52 8.61 18.62
CA ALA A 158 14.75 8.49 17.19
C ALA A 158 15.84 9.45 16.72
N SER A 159 16.35 9.26 15.49
CA SER A 159 17.11 10.31 14.83
C SER A 159 16.18 11.45 14.42
N ARG A 160 16.68 12.70 14.42
CA ARG A 160 15.88 13.87 14.00
C ARG A 160 15.31 13.69 12.59
N ALA A 161 16.12 13.18 11.67
CA ALA A 161 15.72 12.96 10.28
C ALA A 161 14.58 11.93 10.16
N ALA A 162 14.63 10.85 10.94
CA ALA A 162 13.61 9.81 10.88
C ALA A 162 12.28 10.23 11.53
N TRP A 163 12.32 11.01 12.63
CA TRP A 163 11.11 11.38 13.35
C TRP A 163 10.37 12.60 12.80
N GLN A 164 11.09 13.60 12.28
CA GLN A 164 10.47 14.86 11.83
C GLN A 164 9.24 14.66 10.92
N PRO A 165 9.28 13.81 9.87
CA PRO A 165 8.12 13.55 9.01
C PRO A 165 6.93 12.88 9.73
N ARG A 166 7.17 12.22 10.85
CA ARG A 166 6.18 11.43 11.62
C ARG A 166 5.62 12.18 12.82
N SER A 167 6.20 13.33 13.19
CA SER A 167 5.85 14.10 14.40
C SER A 167 4.37 14.53 14.47
N ARG A 168 3.68 14.60 13.33
CA ARG A 168 2.25 14.91 13.25
C ARG A 168 1.34 13.69 13.45
N LEU A 169 1.86 12.48 13.25
CA LEU A 169 1.07 11.24 13.31
C LEU A 169 0.77 10.81 14.75
N ALA A 170 1.65 11.15 15.69
CA ALA A 170 1.47 10.78 17.08
C ALA A 170 2.24 11.75 17.99
N VAL A 171 1.61 12.15 19.10
CA VAL A 171 2.17 13.12 20.05
C VAL A 171 2.48 12.40 21.36
N PRO A 172 3.72 11.89 21.55
CA PRO A 172 4.15 11.32 22.82
C PRO A 172 4.30 12.42 23.87
N ASP A 173 4.42 12.03 25.15
CA ASP A 173 4.64 13.00 26.24
C ASP A 173 6.08 13.53 26.23
N GLU A 174 7.02 12.75 25.73
CA GLU A 174 8.43 13.14 25.56
C GLU A 174 9.00 12.61 24.25
N THR A 175 9.87 13.39 23.60
CA THR A 175 10.61 12.97 22.41
C THR A 175 12.09 13.29 22.58
N LEU A 176 12.95 12.27 22.44
CA LEU A 176 14.40 12.39 22.47
C LEU A 176 14.96 12.21 21.05
N LEU A 177 15.43 13.30 20.46
CA LEU A 177 15.97 13.31 19.11
C LEU A 177 17.49 13.40 19.12
N VAL A 178 18.14 12.40 18.56
CA VAL A 178 19.60 12.36 18.36
C VAL A 178 19.98 12.80 16.94
N PRO A 179 21.21 13.31 16.73
CA PRO A 179 21.65 13.77 15.41
C PRO A 179 21.83 12.64 14.39
N SER A 180 22.08 11.41 14.84
CA SER A 180 22.32 10.27 13.95
C SER A 180 21.63 8.99 14.44
N SER A 181 21.25 8.13 13.50
CA SER A 181 20.62 6.83 13.82
C SER A 181 21.54 5.91 14.64
N ALA A 182 22.86 6.12 14.60
CA ALA A 182 23.83 5.35 15.38
C ALA A 182 23.69 5.59 16.89
N ALA A 183 23.39 6.83 17.31
CA ALA A 183 23.29 7.24 18.71
C ALA A 183 21.94 6.87 19.37
N VAL A 184 20.97 6.37 18.60
CA VAL A 184 19.61 6.10 19.10
C VAL A 184 19.62 5.04 20.21
N ALA A 185 20.36 3.95 20.03
CA ALA A 185 20.39 2.85 21.00
C ALA A 185 21.06 3.24 22.33
N GLU A 186 22.13 4.03 22.27
CA GLU A 186 22.79 4.57 23.47
C GLU A 186 21.85 5.50 24.25
N MET A 187 21.19 6.43 23.54
CA MET A 187 20.16 7.30 24.14
C MET A 187 19.01 6.49 24.73
N ALA A 188 18.59 5.43 24.05
CA ALA A 188 17.55 4.53 24.54
C ALA A 188 17.98 3.81 25.82
N ALA A 189 19.15 3.16 25.83
CA ALA A 189 19.65 2.46 26.99
C ALA A 189 19.78 3.38 28.22
N GLY A 190 20.29 4.60 28.04
CA GLY A 190 20.41 5.59 29.13
C GLY A 190 19.07 6.17 29.60
N SER A 191 18.06 6.23 28.74
CA SER A 191 16.74 6.78 29.09
C SER A 191 15.84 5.75 29.78
N LEU A 192 15.98 4.48 29.41
CA LEU A 192 15.17 3.37 29.94
C LEU A 192 15.51 3.02 31.40
N SER A 193 16.66 3.46 31.93
CA SER A 193 16.99 3.32 33.35
C SER A 193 16.20 4.26 34.26
N THR A 194 15.46 5.23 33.72
CA THR A 194 14.67 6.18 34.52
C THR A 194 13.27 5.60 34.83
N PRO A 195 12.85 5.55 36.11
CA PRO A 195 11.51 5.10 36.49
C PRO A 195 10.40 6.05 35.98
N GLY A 196 9.22 5.51 35.66
CA GLY A 196 8.02 6.31 35.38
C GLY A 196 7.70 6.58 33.91
N LYS A 197 8.47 6.01 32.97
CA LYS A 197 8.15 5.93 31.54
C LYS A 197 7.78 4.48 31.19
N SER A 198 6.51 4.23 30.91
CA SER A 198 5.96 2.87 30.77
C SER A 198 5.74 2.43 29.32
N LEU A 199 5.69 3.36 28.36
CA LEU A 199 5.69 3.06 26.93
C LEU A 199 6.81 3.82 26.22
N ALA A 200 7.80 3.11 25.68
CA ALA A 200 8.86 3.71 24.87
C ALA A 200 8.80 3.18 23.44
N VAL A 201 8.89 4.06 22.45
CA VAL A 201 9.02 3.69 21.03
C VAL A 201 10.39 4.13 20.55
N VAL A 202 11.20 3.17 20.10
CA VAL A 202 12.56 3.41 19.62
C VAL A 202 12.60 3.15 18.12
N LEU A 203 12.92 4.18 17.34
CA LEU A 203 13.01 4.08 15.88
C LEU A 203 14.47 3.87 15.46
N LEU A 204 14.77 2.67 14.98
CA LEU A 204 16.05 2.34 14.39
C LEU A 204 15.90 2.39 12.86
N ASP A 205 16.49 3.41 12.27
CA ASP A 205 16.47 3.57 10.82
C ASP A 205 17.48 2.61 10.16
N ALA A 206 16.95 1.62 9.46
CA ALA A 206 17.71 0.64 8.72
C ALA A 206 17.79 0.96 7.21
N GLY A 207 17.16 2.05 6.77
CA GLY A 207 17.02 2.47 5.37
C GLY A 207 17.89 3.68 5.00
N ARG A 208 18.21 3.79 3.70
CA ARG A 208 18.95 4.89 3.00
C ARG A 208 20.11 5.61 3.72
N VAL A 209 20.88 4.95 4.59
CA VAL A 209 22.22 5.49 4.93
C VAL A 209 23.17 5.19 3.76
N SER A 210 23.29 6.16 2.86
CA SER A 210 24.21 6.10 1.72
C SER A 210 25.64 5.87 2.20
N GLY A 211 26.39 5.03 1.48
CA GLY A 211 27.81 4.76 1.76
C GLY A 211 28.11 3.67 2.80
N ILE A 212 27.11 3.07 3.47
CA ILE A 212 27.33 1.92 4.38
C ILE A 212 26.96 0.60 3.69
N ARG A 213 27.89 -0.37 3.72
CA ARG A 213 27.67 -1.72 3.21
C ARG A 213 26.53 -2.41 3.95
N ALA A 214 25.73 -3.21 3.24
CA ALA A 214 24.57 -3.90 3.84
C ALA A 214 24.94 -4.73 5.09
N VAL A 215 26.04 -5.48 5.05
CA VAL A 215 26.53 -6.30 6.17
C VAL A 215 26.79 -5.46 7.43
N GLU A 216 27.48 -4.33 7.29
CA GLU A 216 27.78 -3.41 8.41
C GLU A 216 26.50 -2.79 8.97
N ARG A 217 25.52 -2.52 8.11
CA ARG A 217 24.22 -1.98 8.51
C ARG A 217 23.45 -2.97 9.38
N TRP A 218 23.38 -4.23 8.97
CA TRP A 218 22.67 -5.29 9.71
C TRP A 218 23.35 -5.60 11.04
N ALA A 219 24.69 -5.69 11.06
CA ALA A 219 25.45 -5.89 12.30
C ALA A 219 25.24 -4.73 13.29
N ARG A 220 25.21 -3.48 12.80
CA ARG A 220 24.91 -2.31 13.62
C ARG A 220 23.52 -2.40 14.25
N LEU A 221 22.49 -2.71 13.46
CA LEU A 221 21.12 -2.81 13.96
C LEU A 221 20.98 -3.91 15.00
N ASP A 222 21.60 -5.07 14.78
CA ASP A 222 21.60 -6.16 15.76
C ASP A 222 22.29 -5.76 17.08
N GLY A 223 23.42 -5.05 17.00
CA GLY A 223 24.10 -4.48 18.17
C GLY A 223 23.26 -3.42 18.90
N GLN A 224 22.50 -2.60 18.17
CA GLN A 224 21.58 -1.62 18.73
C GLN A 224 20.41 -2.29 19.47
N ILE A 225 19.83 -3.34 18.88
CA ILE A 225 18.80 -4.17 19.52
C ILE A 225 19.35 -4.77 20.83
N ALA A 226 20.58 -5.30 20.79
CA ALA A 226 21.23 -5.87 21.97
C ALA A 226 21.43 -4.84 23.09
N SER A 227 21.88 -3.63 22.75
CA SER A 227 22.06 -2.55 23.72
C SER A 227 20.74 -2.14 24.39
N ILE A 228 19.64 -2.12 23.63
CA ILE A 228 18.31 -1.81 24.18
C ILE A 228 17.83 -2.94 25.08
N ALA A 229 17.93 -4.20 24.62
CA ALA A 229 17.51 -5.36 25.39
C ALA A 229 18.28 -5.50 26.72
N ALA A 230 19.58 -5.18 26.72
CA ALA A 230 20.42 -5.21 27.91
C ALA A 230 20.02 -4.17 29.00
N ALA A 231 19.28 -3.13 28.62
CA ALA A 231 18.79 -2.11 29.55
C ALA A 231 17.44 -2.48 30.21
N LEU A 232 16.86 -3.63 29.84
CA LEU A 232 15.54 -4.08 30.31
C LEU A 232 15.67 -5.21 31.32
N ASP A 233 14.72 -5.26 32.26
CA ASP A 233 14.54 -6.42 33.15
C ASP A 233 13.42 -7.32 32.59
N PRO A 234 13.72 -8.49 31.99
CA PRO A 234 12.71 -9.35 31.38
C PRO A 234 11.68 -9.92 32.37
N ALA A 235 11.92 -9.83 33.68
CA ALA A 235 10.93 -10.21 34.69
C ALA A 235 9.83 -9.14 34.87
N ARG A 236 10.08 -7.90 34.45
CA ARG A 236 9.20 -6.73 34.68
C ARG A 236 8.81 -6.01 33.39
N ASP A 237 9.68 -6.04 32.40
CA ASP A 237 9.61 -5.28 31.16
C ASP A 237 9.33 -6.20 29.96
N THR A 238 8.72 -5.62 28.93
CA THR A 238 8.47 -6.28 27.64
C THR A 238 9.16 -5.52 26.52
N LEU A 239 9.81 -6.26 25.62
CA LEU A 239 10.36 -5.76 24.37
C LEU A 239 9.56 -6.34 23.20
N ILE A 240 9.14 -5.47 22.27
CA ILE A 240 8.60 -5.86 20.97
C ILE A 240 9.50 -5.25 19.91
N VAL A 241 10.04 -6.07 19.01
CA VAL A 241 10.81 -5.64 17.83
C VAL A 241 10.00 -6.00 16.59
N THR A 242 9.71 -4.99 15.77
CA THR A 242 9.01 -5.15 14.49
C THR A 242 9.49 -4.12 13.48
N SER A 243 8.89 -4.08 12.30
CA SER A 243 9.13 -3.06 11.28
C SER A 243 7.85 -2.27 10.97
N ASP A 244 8.00 -1.08 10.39
CA ASP A 244 6.91 -0.33 9.79
C ASP A 244 6.60 -0.86 8.38
N HIS A 245 7.62 -1.11 7.57
CA HIS A 245 7.54 -1.69 6.23
C HIS A 245 8.92 -2.19 5.78
N GLY A 246 8.98 -2.99 4.72
CA GLY A 246 10.23 -3.35 4.05
C GLY A 246 10.60 -2.39 2.92
N LEU A 247 11.68 -2.70 2.18
CA LEU A 247 12.10 -1.92 1.01
C LEU A 247 12.36 -2.83 -0.19
N LEU A 248 12.06 -2.34 -1.40
CA LEU A 248 12.52 -2.96 -2.64
C LEU A 248 14.01 -2.66 -2.90
N PRO A 249 14.69 -3.39 -3.81
CA PRO A 249 16.10 -3.16 -4.11
C PRO A 249 16.42 -1.74 -4.61
N ASP A 250 15.46 -1.07 -5.25
CA ASP A 250 15.58 0.33 -5.68
C ASP A 250 15.26 1.34 -4.56
N GLY A 251 14.94 0.85 -3.36
CA GLY A 251 14.63 1.65 -2.18
C GLY A 251 13.20 2.21 -2.15
N SER A 252 12.31 1.75 -3.03
CA SER A 252 10.88 2.11 -3.01
C SER A 252 10.07 1.30 -1.98
N SER A 253 8.92 1.85 -1.59
CA SER A 253 7.95 1.29 -0.63
C SER A 253 6.50 1.57 -1.07
N GLY A 254 5.50 1.25 -0.25
CA GLY A 254 4.09 1.59 -0.51
C GLY A 254 3.25 0.50 -1.18
N GLY A 255 3.89 -0.50 -1.79
CA GLY A 255 3.24 -1.60 -2.52
C GLY A 255 2.85 -2.83 -1.69
N GLY A 256 2.40 -3.88 -2.38
CA GLY A 256 1.92 -5.14 -1.79
C GLY A 256 2.91 -6.30 -1.86
N GLU A 257 4.13 -6.06 -2.32
CA GLU A 257 5.18 -7.06 -2.51
C GLU A 257 5.58 -7.70 -1.19
N ALA A 258 5.87 -9.00 -1.22
CA ALA A 258 6.28 -9.75 -0.02
C ALA A 258 7.47 -9.12 0.71
N ALA A 259 8.43 -8.53 -0.02
CA ALA A 259 9.57 -7.82 0.55
C ALA A 259 9.18 -6.57 1.33
N LEU A 260 8.06 -5.93 0.98
CA LEU A 260 7.55 -4.72 1.65
C LEU A 260 6.60 -5.05 2.80
N VAL A 261 5.79 -6.10 2.67
CA VAL A 261 4.68 -6.36 3.60
C VAL A 261 4.94 -7.49 4.59
N ASN A 262 5.90 -8.39 4.37
CA ASN A 262 6.21 -9.44 5.34
C ASN A 262 7.30 -8.94 6.29
N LEU A 263 6.91 -8.59 7.51
CA LEU A 263 7.74 -7.91 8.49
C LEU A 263 8.09 -8.85 9.65
N PRO A 264 9.27 -8.65 10.28
CA PRO A 264 9.63 -9.43 11.44
C PRO A 264 8.79 -9.05 12.65
N LEU A 265 8.53 -10.03 13.50
CA LEU A 265 8.01 -9.83 14.84
C LEU A 265 8.84 -10.64 15.81
N VAL A 266 9.37 -9.99 16.84
CA VAL A 266 9.96 -10.63 18.02
C VAL A 266 9.38 -9.96 19.26
N MET A 267 8.91 -10.77 20.22
CA MET A 267 8.42 -10.31 21.51
C MET A 267 9.19 -11.04 22.61
N TRP A 268 9.65 -10.33 23.63
CA TRP A 268 10.49 -10.89 24.69
C TRP A 268 10.21 -10.21 26.04
N GLY A 269 10.37 -10.95 27.13
CA GLY A 269 10.19 -10.45 28.49
C GLY A 269 8.83 -10.78 29.13
N ARG A 270 8.38 -9.90 30.01
CA ARG A 270 7.26 -10.15 30.93
C ARG A 270 5.95 -10.37 30.18
N GLY A 271 5.26 -11.46 30.50
CA GLY A 271 3.95 -11.74 29.91
C GLY A 271 4.00 -12.37 28.52
N ILE A 272 5.18 -12.65 27.97
CA ILE A 272 5.33 -13.32 26.67
C ILE A 272 5.47 -14.84 26.86
N VAL A 273 4.79 -15.61 26.02
CA VAL A 273 4.94 -17.08 25.90
C VAL A 273 5.88 -17.38 24.75
N PRO A 274 7.00 -18.11 25.00
CA PRO A 274 7.93 -18.43 23.93
C PRO A 274 7.31 -19.31 22.85
N GLY A 275 7.68 -19.06 21.60
CA GLY A 275 7.25 -19.90 20.48
C GLY A 275 6.97 -19.15 19.18
N ARG A 276 6.87 -19.92 18.09
CA ARG A 276 6.55 -19.40 16.77
C ARG A 276 5.08 -19.00 16.68
N GLN A 277 4.83 -17.78 16.24
CA GLN A 277 3.51 -17.25 15.97
C GLN A 277 3.10 -17.55 14.52
N SER A 278 1.79 -17.72 14.31
CA SER A 278 1.19 -17.68 12.97
C SER A 278 1.32 -16.28 12.37
N LEU A 279 1.06 -16.16 11.06
CA LEU A 279 1.03 -14.86 10.39
C LEU A 279 0.02 -13.93 11.10
N ARG A 280 0.47 -12.76 11.52
CA ARG A 280 -0.35 -11.72 12.16
C ARG A 280 -0.49 -10.49 11.27
N ASP A 281 -1.45 -9.63 11.56
CA ASP A 281 -1.59 -8.33 10.90
C ASP A 281 -0.81 -7.26 11.67
N GLN A 282 -0.29 -6.23 10.99
CA GLN A 282 0.35 -5.08 11.64
C GLN A 282 -0.60 -4.35 12.57
N LEU A 283 -1.91 -4.39 12.26
CA LEU A 283 -2.95 -3.87 13.12
C LEU A 283 -3.00 -4.53 14.51
N ASP A 284 -2.50 -5.77 14.64
CA ASP A 284 -2.53 -6.53 15.90
C ASP A 284 -1.49 -6.02 16.93
N VAL A 285 -0.51 -5.22 16.51
CA VAL A 285 0.57 -4.73 17.38
C VAL A 285 0.04 -3.79 18.47
N ALA A 286 -0.71 -2.76 18.08
CA ALA A 286 -1.25 -1.78 19.04
C ALA A 286 -2.16 -2.41 20.11
N PRO A 287 -3.19 -3.22 19.78
CA PRO A 287 -4.02 -3.84 20.81
C PRO A 287 -3.24 -4.86 21.67
N THR A 288 -2.18 -5.48 21.15
CA THR A 288 -1.27 -6.30 21.97
C THR A 288 -0.54 -5.47 23.01
N ILE A 289 -0.01 -4.30 22.62
CA ILE A 289 0.62 -3.33 23.54
C ILE A 289 -0.40 -2.82 24.56
N ALA A 290 -1.61 -2.48 24.12
CA ALA A 290 -2.68 -2.00 24.99
C ALA A 290 -3.04 -3.02 26.06
N LEU A 291 -3.12 -4.31 25.70
CA LEU A 291 -3.34 -5.38 26.67
C LEU A 291 -2.19 -5.47 27.68
N LEU A 292 -0.94 -5.53 27.21
CA LEU A 292 0.25 -5.69 28.07
C LEU A 292 0.40 -4.55 29.10
N LEU A 293 0.08 -3.32 28.71
CA LEU A 293 0.15 -2.13 29.57
C LEU A 293 -1.18 -1.80 30.29
N GLY A 294 -2.24 -2.58 30.08
CA GLY A 294 -3.56 -2.29 30.65
C GLY A 294 -4.20 -1.01 30.09
N LEU A 295 -3.80 -0.56 28.90
CA LEU A 295 -4.40 0.61 28.24
C LEU A 295 -5.82 0.30 27.75
N PRO A 296 -6.68 1.31 27.58
CA PRO A 296 -7.91 1.18 26.82
C PRO A 296 -7.64 0.66 25.40
N TYR A 297 -8.53 -0.18 24.88
CA TYR A 297 -8.49 -0.56 23.47
C TYR A 297 -8.99 0.59 22.58
N GLY A 298 -8.33 0.78 21.44
CA GLY A 298 -8.79 1.70 20.40
C GLY A 298 -9.92 1.11 19.54
N ALA A 299 -10.49 1.96 18.70
CA ALA A 299 -11.48 1.59 17.68
C ALA A 299 -10.90 0.75 16.52
N GLY A 300 -9.57 0.67 16.41
CA GLY A 300 -8.87 0.12 15.26
C GLY A 300 -9.07 -1.38 15.04
N GLY A 301 -8.99 -1.83 13.78
CA GLY A 301 -9.30 -3.18 13.27
C GLY A 301 -8.56 -4.38 13.89
N GLY A 302 -7.38 -4.20 14.49
CA GLY A 302 -6.52 -5.31 14.96
C GLY A 302 -6.95 -6.00 16.26
N ARG A 303 -6.40 -7.19 16.51
CA ARG A 303 -6.70 -8.01 17.70
C ARG A 303 -5.41 -8.28 18.50
N PRO A 304 -5.46 -8.33 19.85
CA PRO A 304 -4.31 -8.77 20.62
C PRO A 304 -3.85 -10.17 20.18
N MET A 305 -2.54 -10.37 20.14
CA MET A 305 -1.91 -11.66 19.84
C MET A 305 -2.01 -12.59 21.06
N PHE A 306 -3.23 -12.97 21.47
CA PHE A 306 -3.50 -13.72 22.71
C PHE A 306 -2.63 -14.97 22.87
N ASP A 307 -2.33 -15.69 21.79
CA ASP A 307 -1.51 -16.91 21.83
C ASP A 307 -0.02 -16.64 22.15
N ALA A 308 0.44 -15.40 22.01
CA ALA A 308 1.78 -14.97 22.40
C ALA A 308 1.85 -14.50 23.87
N LEU A 309 0.71 -14.43 24.57
CA LEU A 309 0.59 -13.79 25.88
C LEU A 309 0.31 -14.80 26.99
N ARG A 310 0.98 -14.62 28.13
CA ARG A 310 0.79 -15.44 29.34
C ARG A 310 -0.40 -14.90 30.12
N LEU A 311 -1.58 -15.44 29.84
CA LEU A 311 -2.84 -15.12 30.50
C LEU A 311 -3.44 -16.37 31.14
N ASP A 312 -3.94 -16.25 32.37
CA ASP A 312 -4.86 -17.25 32.91
C ASP A 312 -6.23 -17.18 32.20
N ALA A 313 -7.06 -18.21 32.38
CA ALA A 313 -8.34 -18.32 31.69
C ALA A 313 -9.29 -17.14 32.00
N ALA A 314 -9.29 -16.65 33.24
CA ALA A 314 -10.18 -15.56 33.66
C ALA A 314 -9.74 -14.23 33.04
N SER A 315 -8.45 -13.91 33.06
CA SER A 315 -7.86 -12.73 32.45
C SER A 315 -8.04 -12.72 30.94
N ASN A 316 -7.85 -13.87 30.28
CA ASN A 316 -8.11 -14.04 28.85
C ASN A 316 -9.59 -13.76 28.50
N ALA A 317 -10.52 -14.33 29.27
CA ALA A 317 -11.95 -14.06 29.08
C ALA A 317 -12.29 -12.57 29.27
N ARG A 318 -11.81 -11.93 30.36
CA ARG A 318 -12.04 -10.50 30.62
C ARG A 318 -11.53 -9.62 29.50
N GLU A 319 -10.31 -9.86 29.02
CA GLU A 319 -9.70 -9.02 27.98
C GLU A 319 -10.41 -9.15 26.62
N ARG A 320 -10.92 -10.33 26.28
CA ARG A 320 -11.71 -10.53 25.05
C ARG A 320 -13.08 -9.85 25.12
N VAL A 321 -13.74 -9.92 26.28
CA VAL A 321 -14.98 -9.17 26.52
C VAL A 321 -14.72 -7.67 26.43
N ARG A 322 -13.67 -7.17 27.10
CA ARG A 322 -13.25 -5.75 27.06
C ARG A 322 -12.95 -5.26 25.65
N LEU A 323 -12.30 -6.09 24.84
CA LEU A 323 -12.05 -5.79 23.43
C LEU A 323 -13.36 -5.67 22.65
N LEU A 324 -14.29 -6.64 22.80
CA LEU A 324 -15.59 -6.60 22.13
C LEU A 324 -16.38 -5.34 22.52
N GLU A 325 -16.38 -4.98 23.80
CA GLU A 325 -17.02 -3.75 24.30
C GLU A 325 -16.46 -2.50 23.64
N ALA A 326 -15.13 -2.38 23.59
CA ALA A 326 -14.48 -1.25 22.94
C ALA A 326 -14.82 -1.15 21.45
N ARG A 327 -14.88 -2.29 20.74
CA ARG A 327 -15.26 -2.32 19.32
C ARG A 327 -16.71 -1.97 19.09
N MET A 328 -17.60 -2.45 19.95
CA MET A 328 -19.01 -2.09 19.88
C MET A 328 -19.24 -0.60 20.13
N ALA A 329 -18.56 -0.02 21.12
CA ALA A 329 -18.65 1.42 21.41
C ALA A 329 -18.15 2.29 20.26
N ALA A 330 -17.17 1.80 19.49
CA ALA A 330 -16.62 2.49 18.34
C ALA A 330 -17.38 2.25 17.02
N SER A 331 -18.25 1.25 16.96
CA SER A 331 -18.98 0.88 15.74
C SER A 331 -20.32 1.61 15.65
N ALA A 332 -20.78 1.90 14.44
CA ALA A 332 -22.16 2.32 14.20
C ALA A 332 -23.14 1.22 14.69
N PRO A 333 -24.41 1.55 15.03
CA PRO A 333 -25.38 0.62 15.65
C PRO A 333 -25.89 -0.53 14.74
N SER A 334 -25.08 -1.04 13.81
CA SER A 334 -25.47 -1.98 12.76
C SER A 334 -25.22 -3.47 13.08
N GLY A 335 -24.98 -3.86 14.34
CA GLY A 335 -24.58 -5.22 14.71
C GLY A 335 -25.44 -5.87 15.79
N GLU A 336 -26.72 -6.15 15.52
CA GLU A 336 -27.62 -6.83 16.48
C GLU A 336 -27.02 -8.15 17.00
N GLN A 337 -26.48 -8.99 16.11
CA GLN A 337 -25.81 -10.24 16.49
C GLN A 337 -24.54 -10.02 17.34
N ALA A 338 -23.79 -8.95 17.07
CA ALA A 338 -22.63 -8.60 17.89
C ALA A 338 -23.04 -8.13 19.29
N ALA A 339 -24.16 -7.40 19.39
CA ALA A 339 -24.74 -6.98 20.66
C ALA A 339 -25.24 -8.17 21.49
N GLU A 340 -25.93 -9.13 20.87
CA GLU A 340 -26.34 -10.38 21.51
C GLU A 340 -25.14 -11.20 22.01
N ALA A 341 -24.08 -11.27 21.19
CA ALA A 341 -22.85 -11.94 21.56
C ALA A 341 -22.17 -11.26 22.76
N LEU A 342 -22.15 -9.92 22.83
CA LEU A 342 -21.63 -9.19 23.98
C LEU A 342 -22.43 -9.46 25.26
N VAL A 343 -23.77 -9.45 25.20
CA VAL A 343 -24.62 -9.79 26.34
C VAL A 343 -24.34 -11.21 26.82
N SER A 344 -24.20 -12.15 25.89
CA SER A 344 -23.88 -13.55 26.20
C SER A 344 -22.50 -13.69 26.84
N ALA A 345 -21.51 -12.96 26.33
CA ALA A 345 -20.15 -12.98 26.86
C ALA A 345 -20.06 -12.41 28.28
N ARG A 346 -20.76 -11.29 28.56
CA ARG A 346 -20.87 -10.70 29.90
C ARG A 346 -21.52 -11.66 30.89
N ARG A 347 -22.66 -12.27 30.52
CA ARG A 347 -23.34 -13.25 31.37
C ARG A 347 -22.44 -14.44 31.72
N ALA A 348 -21.71 -14.97 30.75
CA ALA A 348 -20.77 -16.07 30.98
C ALA A 348 -19.61 -15.64 31.89
N LEU A 349 -19.12 -14.40 31.75
CA LEU A 349 -18.09 -13.83 32.61
C LEU A 349 -18.57 -13.71 34.07
N ASP A 350 -19.80 -13.24 34.30
CA ASP A 350 -20.41 -13.13 35.63
C ASP A 350 -20.60 -14.51 36.29
N GLN A 351 -20.90 -15.53 35.49
CA GLN A 351 -21.04 -16.92 35.92
C GLN A 351 -19.70 -17.66 36.08
N GLN A 352 -18.58 -17.00 35.80
CA GLN A 352 -17.24 -17.60 35.81
C GLN A 352 -17.04 -18.74 34.80
N ASP A 353 -17.84 -18.79 33.74
CA ASP A 353 -17.67 -19.71 32.60
C ASP A 353 -16.74 -19.06 31.56
N TRP A 354 -15.44 -19.15 31.83
CA TRP A 354 -14.39 -18.53 30.99
C TRP A 354 -14.41 -19.04 29.54
N PRO A 355 -14.53 -20.36 29.26
CA PRO A 355 -14.62 -20.85 27.90
C PRO A 355 -15.84 -20.31 27.14
N ALA A 356 -17.01 -20.21 27.78
CA ALA A 356 -18.19 -19.65 27.12
C ALA A 356 -18.04 -18.14 26.86
N ALA A 357 -17.49 -17.39 27.81
CA ALA A 357 -17.22 -15.97 27.64
C ALA A 357 -16.26 -15.69 26.47
N ILE A 358 -15.19 -16.48 26.35
CA ILE A 358 -14.22 -16.39 25.25
C ILE A 358 -14.90 -16.63 23.90
N ARG A 359 -15.66 -17.74 23.77
CA ARG A 359 -16.34 -18.08 22.51
C ARG A 359 -17.35 -17.01 22.10
N ALA A 360 -18.16 -16.53 23.03
CA ALA A 360 -19.15 -15.49 22.75
C ALA A 360 -18.48 -14.16 22.34
N ALA A 361 -17.41 -13.77 23.03
CA ALA A 361 -16.65 -12.57 22.66
C ALA A 361 -16.02 -12.68 21.25
N GLU A 362 -15.45 -13.84 20.92
CA GLU A 362 -14.90 -14.11 19.57
C GLU A 362 -15.96 -14.03 18.48
N GLN A 363 -17.12 -14.63 18.72
CA GLN A 363 -18.26 -14.57 17.79
C GLN A 363 -18.68 -13.12 17.55
N GLY A 364 -18.84 -12.31 18.61
CA GLY A 364 -19.17 -10.90 18.46
C GLY A 364 -18.14 -10.11 17.65
N LEU A 365 -16.85 -10.36 17.88
CA LEU A 365 -15.77 -9.72 17.10
C LEU A 365 -15.77 -10.15 15.63
N VAL A 366 -16.15 -11.39 15.31
CA VAL A 366 -16.33 -11.87 13.94
C VAL A 366 -17.53 -11.17 13.28
N GLU A 367 -18.67 -11.06 13.96
CA GLU A 367 -19.84 -10.39 13.40
C GLU A 367 -19.61 -8.90 13.16
N LEU A 368 -18.92 -8.18 14.07
CA LEU A 368 -18.51 -6.80 13.83
C LEU A 368 -17.63 -6.69 12.57
N SER A 369 -16.65 -7.58 12.41
CA SER A 369 -15.78 -7.55 11.23
C SER A 369 -16.52 -7.81 9.92
N ARG A 370 -17.62 -8.56 9.95
CA ARG A 370 -18.49 -8.78 8.78
C ARG A 370 -19.37 -7.57 8.48
N ALA A 371 -19.94 -6.95 9.51
CA ALA A 371 -20.78 -5.76 9.38
C ALA A 371 -19.98 -4.53 8.92
N SER A 372 -18.71 -4.42 9.32
CA SER A 372 -17.80 -3.34 8.87
C SER A 372 -17.25 -3.55 7.46
N ARG A 373 -17.35 -4.75 6.88
CA ARG A 373 -17.09 -4.93 5.44
C ARG A 373 -18.28 -4.35 4.70
N PRO A 374 -18.11 -3.34 3.84
CA PRO A 374 -19.21 -2.88 3.01
C PRO A 374 -19.75 -4.08 2.23
N ALA A 375 -21.08 -4.18 2.17
CA ALA A 375 -21.77 -5.19 1.38
C ALA A 375 -21.04 -5.37 0.06
N ALA A 376 -20.70 -6.62 -0.25
CA ALA A 376 -19.89 -7.12 -1.35
C ALA A 376 -20.52 -6.87 -2.74
N VAL A 377 -21.11 -5.69 -2.92
CA VAL A 377 -21.72 -5.26 -4.17
C VAL A 377 -20.62 -4.97 -5.19
N TRP A 378 -19.41 -4.55 -4.79
CA TRP A 378 -18.33 -4.18 -5.73
C TRP A 378 -17.21 -5.24 -5.87
N THR A 379 -17.06 -6.15 -4.91
CA THR A 379 -16.17 -7.34 -5.00
C THR A 379 -16.87 -8.55 -5.63
N SER A 380 -18.10 -8.35 -6.05
CA SER A 380 -18.97 -9.29 -6.76
C SER A 380 -18.31 -9.76 -8.06
N GLU A 381 -17.83 -11.01 -8.10
CA GLU A 381 -17.31 -11.67 -9.32
C GLU A 381 -18.33 -11.63 -10.48
N TRP A 382 -19.62 -11.43 -10.17
CA TRP A 382 -20.74 -11.34 -11.09
C TRP A 382 -20.87 -9.98 -11.78
N LEU A 383 -20.55 -8.86 -11.12
CA LEU A 383 -20.42 -7.56 -11.80
C LEU A 383 -19.21 -7.53 -12.74
N TRP A 384 -18.09 -8.16 -12.34
CA TRP A 384 -16.92 -8.38 -13.21
C TRP A 384 -17.26 -9.27 -14.41
N GLY A 385 -18.03 -10.33 -14.17
CA GLY A 385 -18.57 -11.22 -15.19
C GLY A 385 -19.52 -10.55 -16.18
N ALA A 386 -20.04 -9.34 -15.90
CA ALA A 386 -20.89 -8.56 -16.80
C ALA A 386 -20.18 -7.35 -17.43
N ALA A 387 -19.34 -6.64 -16.67
CA ALA A 387 -18.63 -5.43 -17.13
C ALA A 387 -17.56 -5.73 -18.18
N VAL A 388 -16.81 -6.82 -18.02
CA VAL A 388 -15.83 -7.27 -19.02
C VAL A 388 -16.49 -7.63 -20.34
N PRO A 389 -17.53 -8.49 -20.40
CA PRO A 389 -18.24 -8.74 -21.66
C PRO A 389 -18.93 -7.49 -22.21
N LEU A 390 -19.44 -6.56 -21.39
CA LEU A 390 -20.02 -5.31 -21.90
C LEU A 390 -18.95 -4.40 -22.53
N ALA A 391 -17.78 -4.26 -21.92
CA ALA A 391 -16.66 -3.51 -22.50
C ALA A 391 -16.14 -4.18 -23.78
N LEU A 392 -16.06 -5.51 -23.81
CA LEU A 392 -15.75 -6.29 -25.00
C LEU A 392 -16.83 -6.16 -26.09
N VAL A 393 -18.11 -6.04 -25.72
CA VAL A 393 -19.23 -5.78 -26.65
C VAL A 393 -19.15 -4.35 -27.19
N ILE A 394 -18.87 -3.35 -26.36
CA ILE A 394 -18.66 -1.96 -26.82
C ILE A 394 -17.47 -1.89 -27.76
N LEU A 395 -16.36 -2.54 -27.41
CA LEU A 395 -15.19 -2.68 -28.28
C LEU A 395 -15.58 -3.39 -29.58
N ALA A 396 -16.28 -4.52 -29.52
CA ALA A 396 -16.75 -5.27 -30.69
C ALA A 396 -17.70 -4.44 -31.56
N LEU A 397 -18.58 -3.62 -30.98
CA LEU A 397 -19.50 -2.73 -31.70
C LEU A 397 -18.77 -1.56 -32.37
N LEU A 398 -17.77 -0.97 -31.69
CA LEU A 398 -16.88 0.03 -32.29
C LEU A 398 -16.07 -0.57 -33.44
N LEU A 399 -15.57 -1.80 -33.26
CA LEU A 399 -14.84 -2.55 -34.29
C LEU A 399 -15.75 -2.97 -35.45
N ALA A 400 -17.02 -3.30 -35.20
CA ALA A 400 -18.00 -3.69 -36.22
C ALA A 400 -18.42 -2.52 -37.13
N ARG A 401 -18.23 -1.27 -36.69
CA ARG A 401 -18.43 -0.08 -37.52
C ARG A 401 -17.22 0.26 -38.41
N LEU A 402 -16.10 -0.43 -38.25
CA LEU A 402 -14.96 -0.30 -39.16
C LEU A 402 -15.21 -1.13 -40.44
N PRO A 403 -15.02 -0.56 -41.64
CA PRO A 403 -15.32 -1.28 -42.89
C PRO A 403 -14.45 -2.54 -43.04
N ARG A 404 -15.07 -3.68 -43.42
CA ARG A 404 -14.45 -5.02 -43.59
C ARG A 404 -13.10 -5.06 -44.34
N LYS A 405 -12.78 -4.06 -45.16
CA LYS A 405 -11.49 -3.93 -45.88
C LYS A 405 -10.35 -3.35 -45.03
N ARG A 406 -10.62 -2.83 -43.83
CA ARG A 406 -9.62 -2.35 -42.85
C ARG A 406 -9.38 -3.44 -41.80
N ARG A 407 -8.53 -4.42 -42.15
CA ARG A 407 -8.16 -5.56 -41.31
C ARG A 407 -7.73 -5.09 -39.91
N LEU A 408 -8.51 -5.47 -38.89
CA LEU A 408 -8.24 -5.25 -37.45
C LEU A 408 -6.86 -5.80 -37.03
N LEU A 409 -6.32 -6.72 -37.82
CA LEU A 409 -4.99 -7.31 -37.64
C LEU A 409 -3.87 -6.27 -37.48
N VAL A 410 -3.90 -5.15 -38.22
CA VAL A 410 -2.82 -4.16 -38.13
C VAL A 410 -2.88 -3.34 -36.84
N PRO A 411 -4.04 -2.75 -36.44
CA PRO A 411 -4.16 -2.13 -35.11
C PRO A 411 -3.90 -3.10 -33.95
N LEU A 412 -4.33 -4.36 -34.05
CA LEU A 412 -4.07 -5.39 -33.04
C LEU A 412 -2.58 -5.72 -32.92
N ALA A 413 -1.90 -5.94 -34.05
CA ALA A 413 -0.45 -6.15 -34.06
C ALA A 413 0.31 -4.91 -33.56
N GLY A 414 -0.21 -3.70 -33.83
CA GLY A 414 0.33 -2.46 -33.28
C GLY A 414 0.19 -2.38 -31.76
N LEU A 415 -0.99 -2.73 -31.22
CA LEU A 415 -1.21 -2.83 -29.77
C LEU A 415 -0.27 -3.86 -29.13
N GLU A 416 -0.17 -5.05 -29.71
CA GLU A 416 0.73 -6.10 -29.23
C GLU A 416 2.19 -5.63 -29.24
N ALA A 417 2.67 -5.05 -30.34
CA ALA A 417 4.03 -4.52 -30.43
C ALA A 417 4.29 -3.40 -29.41
N TYR A 418 3.32 -2.50 -29.20
CA TYR A 418 3.39 -1.47 -28.17
C TYR A 418 3.47 -2.08 -26.76
N LEU A 419 2.60 -3.03 -26.42
CA LEU A 419 2.57 -3.66 -25.10
C LEU A 419 3.86 -4.45 -24.83
N LEU A 420 4.40 -5.14 -25.83
CA LEU A 420 5.68 -5.85 -25.70
C LEU A 420 6.85 -4.88 -25.49
N ALA A 421 6.91 -3.79 -26.26
CA ALA A 421 7.95 -2.77 -26.08
C ALA A 421 7.83 -2.09 -24.72
N TRP A 422 6.61 -1.75 -24.30
CA TRP A 422 6.35 -1.16 -22.98
C TRP A 422 6.71 -2.12 -21.86
N ALA A 423 6.32 -3.40 -21.96
CA ALA A 423 6.65 -4.43 -20.96
C ALA A 423 8.16 -4.65 -20.85
N LEU A 424 8.88 -4.65 -21.97
CA LEU A 424 10.34 -4.74 -21.96
C LEU A 424 10.99 -3.55 -21.22
N ILE A 425 10.49 -2.33 -21.47
CA ILE A 425 11.00 -1.15 -20.78
C ILE A 425 10.64 -1.19 -19.29
N TYR A 426 9.37 -1.42 -18.97
CA TYR A 426 8.83 -1.37 -17.61
C TYR A 426 9.39 -2.48 -16.70
N PHE A 427 9.32 -3.74 -17.15
CA PHE A 427 9.78 -4.89 -16.37
C PHE A 427 11.26 -5.19 -16.57
N GLY A 428 11.77 -5.06 -17.79
CA GLY A 428 13.13 -5.45 -18.13
C GLY A 428 14.16 -4.38 -17.77
N LEU A 429 13.98 -3.15 -18.27
CA LEU A 429 14.96 -2.08 -18.11
C LEU A 429 14.77 -1.29 -16.81
N ALA A 430 13.52 -0.96 -16.48
CA ALA A 430 13.19 -0.17 -15.29
C ALA A 430 12.93 -1.02 -14.05
N ALA A 431 12.79 -2.35 -14.21
CA ALA A 431 12.55 -3.31 -13.14
C ALA A 431 11.40 -2.93 -12.20
N LYS A 432 10.33 -2.32 -12.74
CA LYS A 432 9.19 -1.85 -11.93
C LYS A 432 8.15 -2.95 -11.72
N PRO A 433 7.57 -3.05 -10.50
CA PRO A 433 6.48 -3.98 -10.21
C PRO A 433 5.12 -3.44 -10.68
N LEU A 434 4.13 -4.31 -10.83
CA LEU A 434 2.72 -3.89 -11.02
C LEU A 434 2.04 -3.69 -9.66
N SER A 435 2.51 -2.71 -8.91
CA SER A 435 1.97 -2.39 -7.60
C SER A 435 2.09 -0.90 -7.30
N LEU A 436 1.46 -0.47 -6.20
CA LEU A 436 1.48 0.92 -5.76
C LEU A 436 2.93 1.43 -5.54
N SER A 437 3.88 0.55 -5.21
CA SER A 437 5.30 0.92 -5.04
C SER A 437 5.95 1.51 -6.28
N ALA A 438 5.41 1.23 -7.47
CA ALA A 438 5.92 1.81 -8.72
C ALA A 438 5.62 3.31 -8.83
N VAL A 439 4.68 3.84 -8.04
CA VAL A 439 4.25 5.24 -8.10
C VAL A 439 4.33 5.96 -6.75
N TYR A 440 4.19 5.25 -5.63
CA TYR A 440 4.09 5.80 -4.27
C TYR A 440 5.30 6.67 -3.87
N GLY A 441 5.07 7.70 -3.05
CA GLY A 441 6.08 8.57 -2.46
C GLY A 441 6.68 9.63 -3.40
N GLU A 442 6.85 9.31 -4.68
CA GLU A 442 7.27 10.25 -5.73
C GLU A 442 6.27 10.24 -6.90
N TRP A 443 4.98 10.44 -6.59
CA TRP A 443 3.86 10.27 -7.52
C TRP A 443 4.08 10.93 -8.87
N SER A 444 4.44 12.22 -8.88
CA SER A 444 4.60 13.01 -10.10
C SER A 444 5.76 12.52 -10.97
N ALA A 445 6.93 12.29 -10.37
CA ALA A 445 8.13 11.83 -11.08
C ALA A 445 7.95 10.42 -11.66
N ASN A 446 7.39 9.50 -10.86
CA ASN A 446 7.15 8.12 -11.29
C ASN A 446 6.11 8.03 -12.42
N LEU A 447 5.00 8.78 -12.30
CA LEU A 447 3.97 8.82 -13.35
C LEU A 447 4.50 9.47 -14.64
N LEU A 448 5.35 10.50 -14.51
CA LEU A 448 6.03 11.10 -15.66
C LEU A 448 6.96 10.08 -16.35
N ASN A 449 7.76 9.32 -15.60
CA ASN A 449 8.62 8.27 -16.16
C ASN A 449 7.81 7.22 -16.93
N ILE A 450 6.67 6.79 -16.39
CA ILE A 450 5.78 5.84 -17.07
C ILE A 450 5.22 6.44 -18.36
N ALA A 451 4.84 7.72 -18.37
CA ALA A 451 4.41 8.42 -19.59
C ALA A 451 5.55 8.48 -20.62
N VAL A 452 6.78 8.77 -20.19
CA VAL A 452 7.96 8.77 -21.08
C VAL A 452 8.23 7.37 -21.66
N TRP A 453 8.19 6.31 -20.85
CA TRP A 453 8.36 4.92 -21.33
C TRP A 453 7.28 4.53 -22.34
N SER A 454 6.06 5.03 -22.16
CA SER A 454 4.95 4.83 -23.11
C SER A 454 5.19 5.55 -24.43
N ALA A 455 5.72 6.76 -24.40
CA ALA A 455 6.13 7.48 -25.59
C ALA A 455 7.26 6.75 -26.36
N VAL A 456 8.24 6.18 -25.64
CA VAL A 456 9.33 5.39 -26.22
C VAL A 456 8.80 4.09 -26.83
N ALA A 457 7.91 3.38 -26.15
CA ALA A 457 7.26 2.17 -26.67
C ALA A 457 6.45 2.47 -27.95
N LEU A 458 5.75 3.60 -27.99
CA LEU A 458 5.03 4.04 -29.19
C LEU A 458 6.00 4.36 -30.34
N ALA A 459 7.13 5.00 -30.07
CA ALA A 459 8.15 5.28 -31.07
C ALA A 459 8.73 3.98 -31.66
N ALA A 460 8.99 2.97 -30.84
CA ALA A 460 9.44 1.65 -31.29
C ALA A 460 8.41 0.98 -32.22
N MET A 461 7.13 0.99 -31.84
CA MET A 461 6.03 0.51 -32.69
C MET A 461 5.96 1.28 -34.02
N ALA A 462 6.12 2.60 -33.98
CA ALA A 462 6.09 3.46 -35.17
C ALA A 462 7.25 3.18 -36.14
N ILE A 463 8.46 2.92 -35.64
CA ILE A 463 9.61 2.50 -36.45
C ILE A 463 9.27 1.17 -37.17
N GLY A 464 8.76 0.17 -36.43
CA GLY A 464 8.34 -1.10 -37.01
C GLY A 464 7.25 -0.95 -38.09
N MET A 465 6.29 -0.05 -37.85
CA MET A 465 5.25 0.28 -38.84
C MET A 465 5.82 0.95 -40.09
N GLY A 466 6.78 1.86 -39.93
CA GLY A 466 7.49 2.51 -41.03
C GLY A 466 8.23 1.49 -41.92
N LEU A 467 8.94 0.55 -41.30
CA LEU A 467 9.63 -0.54 -42.01
C LEU A 467 8.64 -1.44 -42.75
N TYR A 468 7.55 -1.85 -42.09
CA TYR A 468 6.51 -2.69 -42.69
C TYR A 468 5.81 -2.02 -43.89
N ARG A 469 5.68 -0.69 -43.85
CA ARG A 469 4.95 0.11 -44.86
C ARG A 469 5.84 0.90 -45.81
N ALA A 470 7.14 0.64 -45.85
CA ALA A 470 8.08 1.34 -46.75
C ALA A 470 7.62 1.35 -48.23
N LYS A 471 6.92 0.30 -48.69
CA LYS A 471 6.40 0.20 -50.08
C LYS A 471 5.04 0.88 -50.33
N ALA A 472 4.34 1.29 -49.28
CA ALA A 472 2.96 1.77 -49.37
C ALA A 472 2.84 3.31 -49.41
N GLY A 473 3.96 4.03 -49.31
CA GLY A 473 4.03 5.49 -49.26
C GLY A 473 4.08 6.07 -47.83
N THR A 474 4.74 7.22 -47.70
CA THR A 474 5.05 7.89 -46.41
C THR A 474 3.81 8.15 -45.56
N TRP A 475 2.77 8.74 -46.16
CA TRP A 475 1.52 9.05 -45.47
C TRP A 475 0.67 7.82 -45.13
N ALA A 476 0.88 6.69 -45.82
CA ALA A 476 0.21 5.44 -45.48
C ALA A 476 0.78 4.83 -44.20
N ALA A 477 2.09 4.96 -43.96
CA ALA A 477 2.72 4.56 -42.70
C ALA A 477 2.25 5.43 -41.52
N ALA A 478 2.16 6.75 -41.72
CA ALA A 478 1.60 7.67 -40.73
C ALA A 478 0.13 7.35 -40.39
N GLU A 479 -0.75 7.20 -41.39
CA GLU A 479 -2.17 6.89 -41.15
C GLU A 479 -2.33 5.57 -40.37
N ARG A 480 -1.54 4.54 -40.69
CA ARG A 480 -1.59 3.25 -39.98
C ARG A 480 -1.08 3.31 -38.56
N THR A 481 -0.02 4.07 -38.33
CA THR A 481 0.49 4.36 -36.98
C THR A 481 -0.61 5.06 -36.18
N GLY A 482 -1.22 6.12 -36.73
CA GLY A 482 -2.30 6.86 -36.06
C GLY A 482 -3.50 5.98 -35.69
N TRP A 483 -3.98 5.10 -36.58
CA TRP A 483 -5.07 4.18 -36.23
C TRP A 483 -4.68 3.17 -35.14
N SER A 484 -3.43 2.70 -35.14
CA SER A 484 -2.94 1.79 -34.10
C SER A 484 -2.84 2.52 -32.76
N THR A 485 -2.35 3.77 -32.76
CA THR A 485 -2.32 4.64 -31.58
C THR A 485 -3.71 4.90 -31.01
N VAL A 486 -4.71 5.24 -31.85
CA VAL A 486 -6.10 5.40 -31.37
C VAL A 486 -6.61 4.11 -30.72
N PHE A 487 -6.32 2.95 -31.32
CA PHE A 487 -6.74 1.68 -30.76
C PHE A 487 -6.07 1.37 -29.41
N ILE A 488 -4.79 1.69 -29.26
CA ILE A 488 -4.05 1.59 -27.99
C ILE A 488 -4.70 2.49 -26.93
N LEU A 489 -4.92 3.77 -27.25
CA LEU A 489 -5.50 4.75 -26.33
C LEU A 489 -6.90 4.35 -25.87
N VAL A 490 -7.76 3.87 -26.78
CA VAL A 490 -9.10 3.37 -26.42
C VAL A 490 -9.00 2.14 -25.53
N SER A 491 -8.08 1.21 -25.82
CA SER A 491 -7.89 0.01 -25.01
C SER A 491 -7.44 0.36 -23.58
N LEU A 492 -6.50 1.29 -23.45
CA LEU A 492 -6.02 1.78 -22.14
C LEU A 492 -7.13 2.55 -21.39
N ALA A 493 -7.91 3.37 -22.08
CA ALA A 493 -9.03 4.09 -21.47
C ALA A 493 -10.12 3.13 -20.96
N VAL A 494 -10.46 2.10 -21.74
CA VAL A 494 -11.39 1.04 -21.30
C VAL A 494 -10.84 0.31 -20.07
N PHE A 495 -9.55 -0.03 -20.08
CA PHE A 495 -8.90 -0.66 -18.93
C PHE A 495 -8.92 0.23 -17.68
N ALA A 496 -8.67 1.54 -17.83
CA ALA A 496 -8.76 2.51 -16.74
C ALA A 496 -10.19 2.59 -16.17
N VAL A 497 -11.21 2.64 -17.03
CA VAL A 497 -12.62 2.68 -16.59
C VAL A 497 -13.00 1.39 -15.87
N LEU A 498 -12.62 0.22 -16.39
CA LEU A 498 -12.86 -1.06 -15.73
C LEU A 498 -12.17 -1.09 -14.36
N SER A 499 -10.92 -0.64 -14.28
CA SER A 499 -10.17 -0.58 -13.01
C SER A 499 -10.79 0.40 -12.02
N LEU A 500 -11.32 1.53 -12.48
CA LEU A 500 -12.05 2.50 -11.65
C LEU A 500 -13.31 1.86 -11.04
N LEU A 501 -14.03 1.07 -11.84
CA LEU A 501 -15.18 0.31 -11.37
C LEU A 501 -14.78 -0.75 -10.32
N VAL A 502 -13.58 -1.35 -10.43
CA VAL A 502 -13.05 -2.32 -9.42
C VAL A 502 -12.71 -1.60 -8.14
N ALA A 503 -12.04 -0.46 -8.27
CA ALA A 503 -11.56 0.27 -7.12
C ALA A 503 -12.71 0.84 -6.27
N GLY A 504 -13.88 1.04 -6.88
CA GLY A 504 -15.07 1.58 -6.23
C GLY A 504 -15.09 3.10 -6.22
N PRO A 505 -16.22 3.72 -5.82
CA PRO A 505 -16.33 5.17 -5.76
C PRO A 505 -15.34 5.75 -4.74
N SER A 506 -14.55 6.72 -5.19
CA SER A 506 -13.70 7.55 -4.33
C SER A 506 -14.51 8.66 -3.67
N GLY A 507 -14.25 8.94 -2.40
CA GLY A 507 -14.95 9.97 -1.63
C GLY A 507 -14.84 9.66 -0.14
N GLU A 508 -15.94 9.23 0.47
CA GLU A 508 -15.95 8.83 1.89
C GLU A 508 -15.17 7.53 2.18
N ARG A 509 -14.79 6.78 1.13
CA ARG A 509 -14.13 5.48 1.25
C ARG A 509 -12.81 5.47 0.50
N LEU A 510 -11.84 4.81 1.11
CA LEU A 510 -10.56 4.53 0.47
C LEU A 510 -10.78 3.51 -0.66
N PRO A 511 -10.36 3.80 -1.91
CA PRO A 511 -10.53 2.88 -3.01
C PRO A 511 -9.62 1.66 -2.88
N GLY A 512 -9.96 0.58 -3.59
CA GLY A 512 -9.10 -0.60 -3.69
C GLY A 512 -7.75 -0.26 -4.33
N LEU A 513 -6.68 -0.24 -3.54
CA LEU A 513 -5.37 0.29 -3.93
C LEU A 513 -4.75 -0.41 -5.16
N GLY A 514 -4.92 -1.72 -5.30
CA GLY A 514 -4.42 -2.45 -6.47
C GLY A 514 -5.11 -2.03 -7.78
N ALA A 515 -6.43 -1.89 -7.76
CA ALA A 515 -7.20 -1.41 -8.90
C ALA A 515 -6.94 0.08 -9.18
N TRP A 516 -6.79 0.90 -8.14
CA TRP A 516 -6.47 2.31 -8.31
C TRP A 516 -5.06 2.51 -8.88
N THR A 517 -4.10 1.67 -8.52
CA THR A 517 -2.78 1.63 -9.15
C THR A 517 -2.92 1.39 -10.66
N ALA A 518 -3.76 0.45 -11.08
CA ALA A 518 -4.01 0.18 -12.49
C ALA A 518 -4.61 1.39 -13.22
N VAL A 519 -5.49 2.16 -12.58
CA VAL A 519 -6.01 3.44 -13.10
C VAL A 519 -4.86 4.43 -13.34
N LEU A 520 -4.00 4.64 -12.35
CA LEU A 520 -2.87 5.56 -12.44
C LEU A 520 -1.88 5.17 -13.56
N LEU A 521 -1.52 3.88 -13.63
CA LEU A 521 -0.65 3.36 -14.69
C LEU A 521 -1.27 3.57 -16.08
N ALA A 522 -2.56 3.29 -16.24
CA ALA A 522 -3.27 3.45 -17.50
C ALA A 522 -3.35 4.92 -17.94
N LEU A 523 -3.66 5.84 -17.02
CA LEU A 523 -3.69 7.28 -17.30
C LEU A 523 -2.31 7.83 -17.68
N ALA A 524 -1.24 7.37 -17.02
CA ALA A 524 0.12 7.74 -17.38
C ALA A 524 0.49 7.24 -18.79
N GLN A 525 0.11 6.00 -19.13
CA GLN A 525 0.30 5.46 -20.48
C GLN A 525 -0.51 6.21 -21.54
N VAL A 526 -1.78 6.53 -21.27
CA VAL A 526 -2.64 7.35 -22.16
C VAL A 526 -2.01 8.71 -22.42
N THR A 527 -1.50 9.35 -21.36
CA THR A 527 -0.82 10.65 -21.44
C THR A 527 0.40 10.58 -22.36
N GLY A 528 1.34 9.69 -22.06
CA GLY A 528 2.57 9.54 -22.83
C GLY A 528 2.32 9.15 -24.30
N THR A 529 1.47 8.15 -24.51
CA THR A 529 1.12 7.65 -25.85
C THR A 529 0.39 8.70 -26.68
N GLY A 530 -0.56 9.42 -26.07
CA GLY A 530 -1.37 10.42 -26.77
C GLY A 530 -0.55 11.64 -27.18
N LEU A 531 0.27 12.17 -26.27
CA LEU A 531 1.12 13.34 -26.54
C LEU A 531 2.25 13.02 -27.53
N ALA A 532 2.78 11.80 -27.52
CA ALA A 532 3.82 11.36 -28.46
C ALA A 532 3.30 10.99 -29.85
N ALA A 533 1.99 10.84 -30.03
CA ALA A 533 1.39 10.37 -31.28
C ALA A 533 1.79 11.17 -32.53
N PRO A 534 1.81 12.52 -32.53
CA PRO A 534 2.22 13.28 -33.71
C PRO A 534 3.67 13.00 -34.12
N VAL A 535 4.58 12.90 -33.14
CA VAL A 535 5.99 12.59 -33.36
C VAL A 535 6.16 11.16 -33.86
N ALA A 536 5.47 10.19 -33.26
CA ALA A 536 5.50 8.80 -33.69
C ALA A 536 4.99 8.63 -35.14
N MET A 537 3.92 9.33 -35.51
CA MET A 537 3.40 9.31 -36.88
C MET A 537 4.38 9.91 -37.90
N ALA A 538 5.04 11.02 -37.54
CA ALA A 538 6.09 11.62 -38.36
C ALA A 538 7.31 10.69 -38.50
N LEU A 539 7.71 10.03 -37.42
CA LEU A 539 8.79 9.04 -37.39
C LEU A 539 8.49 7.86 -38.32
N ALA A 540 7.28 7.29 -38.26
CA ALA A 540 6.88 6.21 -39.15
C ALA A 540 6.92 6.62 -40.64
N ALA A 541 6.47 7.84 -40.96
CA ALA A 541 6.52 8.38 -42.31
C ALA A 541 7.96 8.54 -42.81
N MET A 542 8.84 9.11 -41.98
CA MET A 542 10.26 9.30 -42.30
C MET A 542 10.98 7.97 -42.53
N ILE A 543 10.78 6.97 -41.67
CA ILE A 543 11.38 5.63 -41.84
C ILE A 543 10.88 4.98 -43.13
N ALA A 544 9.58 5.07 -43.42
CA ALA A 544 9.01 4.54 -44.66
C ALA A 544 9.61 5.23 -45.90
N GLU A 545 9.87 6.53 -45.82
CA GLU A 545 10.50 7.31 -46.91
C GLU A 545 11.94 6.89 -47.16
N ILE A 546 12.76 6.82 -46.10
CA ILE A 546 14.18 6.47 -46.19
C ILE A 546 14.33 5.06 -46.77
N VAL A 547 13.59 4.09 -46.24
CA VAL A 547 13.67 2.69 -46.69
C VAL A 547 13.03 2.51 -48.07
N GLY A 548 12.00 3.29 -48.38
CA GLY A 548 11.34 3.28 -49.68
C GLY A 548 12.20 3.88 -50.81
N ARG A 549 13.12 4.79 -50.50
CA ARG A 549 14.07 5.39 -51.47
C ARG A 549 15.35 4.56 -51.68
N GLY A 550 15.74 3.77 -50.69
CA GLY A 550 16.96 2.93 -50.74
C GLY A 550 16.78 1.57 -51.43
N ARG A 551 15.59 1.31 -51.99
CA ARG A 551 15.23 0.11 -52.76
C ARG A 551 14.62 0.56 -54.07
#